data_AF-A0A944ANT2-F1
#
_entry.id   AF-A0A944ANT2-F1
#
_cell.length_a   1.000
_cell.length_b   1.000
_cell.length_c   1.000
_cell.angle_alpha   90.00
_cell.angle_beta   90.00
_cell.angle_gamma   90.00
#
_symmetry.space_group_name_H-M   'P 1'
#
loop_
_entity.id
_entity.type
_entity.pdbx_description
1 polymer ?
#
loop_
_entity_poly.entity_id
_entity_poly.type
_entity_poly.pdbx_seq_one_letter_code
_entity_poly.pdbx_strand_id
1 'polypeptide(L)'
;MDNKFYNTQCELNGTRLCQELNMSSCGDCPLSGMKGYERKRIAADILAILDMMPENGMRDLFTGDKCVFCKNDEPNDKTGYALSDIGHMRPEGEERPKLFKSLLGLSSRAGYMLPAQMGICSRCKRNLNMIGSLPLLILCIFIAVPVLLIGVKDIRESLAAVSSFFPFAIFLISVAIGVALYFVSKKLLISHLSKQTYLNIFDIPRLKAMGEDGWFELSKGRDPDTYVVSKLLFMKKPLKSGLGTRPTAPIDDLMKKADEAISGEERPVETQTVEQ
;
A
#
# COMPACT_ATOMS: atom_id res chain seq x y z
N MET A 1 -1.90 3.89 23.19
CA MET A 1 -0.45 4.15 23.35
C MET A 1 -0.29 5.59 22.94
N ASP A 2 -0.09 6.45 23.91
CA ASP A 2 -0.09 7.90 23.68
C ASP A 2 1.27 8.30 23.09
N ASN A 3 1.23 9.06 21.99
CA ASN A 3 2.42 9.54 21.30
C ASN A 3 3.22 10.46 22.23
N LYS A 4 4.52 10.22 22.37
CA LYS A 4 5.38 10.99 23.29
C LYS A 4 6.04 12.14 22.53
N PHE A 5 5.36 13.28 22.50
CA PHE A 5 5.88 14.53 21.91
C PHE A 5 6.61 15.35 22.99
N TYR A 6 7.89 15.04 23.24
CA TYR A 6 8.66 15.65 24.32
C TYR A 6 9.45 16.91 23.92
N ASN A 7 9.56 17.21 22.62
CA ASN A 7 10.32 18.39 22.16
C ASN A 7 9.40 19.59 21.93
N THR A 8 9.14 20.36 22.98
CA THR A 8 8.35 21.61 22.93
C THR A 8 9.03 22.72 22.14
N GLN A 9 10.35 22.64 21.90
CA GLN A 9 11.11 23.61 21.12
C GLN A 9 11.15 23.29 19.61
N CYS A 10 10.48 22.23 19.18
CA CYS A 10 10.37 21.91 17.76
C CYS A 10 9.35 22.82 17.07
N GLU A 11 9.77 23.51 16.01
CA GLU A 11 8.91 24.39 15.18
C GLU A 11 7.69 23.68 14.58
N LEU A 12 7.74 22.34 14.46
CA LEU A 12 6.65 21.53 13.93
C LEU A 12 5.69 21.05 15.04
N ASN A 13 6.04 21.18 16.31
CA ASN A 13 5.19 20.72 17.40
C ASN A 13 3.82 21.45 17.34
N GLY A 14 2.74 20.72 17.56
CA GLY A 14 1.37 21.23 17.45
C GLY A 14 0.84 21.42 16.02
N THR A 15 1.70 21.52 15.00
CA THR A 15 1.28 21.77 13.61
C THR A 15 0.53 20.59 12.98
N ARG A 16 -0.33 20.86 11.98
CA ARG A 16 -1.00 19.84 11.13
C ARG A 16 0.00 18.81 10.60
N LEU A 17 1.21 19.24 10.23
CA LEU A 17 2.26 18.36 9.72
C LEU A 17 2.72 17.32 10.75
N CYS A 18 3.07 17.76 11.97
CA CYS A 18 3.49 16.85 13.03
C CYS A 18 2.36 15.89 13.42
N GLN A 19 1.14 16.40 13.38
CA GLN A 19 -0.07 15.66 13.66
C GLN A 19 -0.36 14.54 12.64
N GLU A 20 -0.27 14.83 11.35
CA GLU A 20 -0.55 13.87 10.26
C GLU A 20 0.56 12.83 10.06
N LEU A 21 1.80 13.17 10.41
CA LEU A 21 2.89 12.20 10.45
C LEU A 21 2.65 11.10 11.50
N ASN A 22 1.89 11.38 12.56
CA ASN A 22 1.48 10.40 13.57
C ASN A 22 2.66 9.58 14.14
N MET A 23 3.78 10.24 14.44
CA MET A 23 4.97 9.58 14.96
C MET A 23 4.79 9.12 16.41
N SER A 24 5.33 7.95 16.76
CA SER A 24 5.33 7.44 18.13
C SER A 24 6.14 8.30 19.09
N SER A 25 7.22 8.91 18.59
CA SER A 25 8.10 9.80 19.33
C SER A 25 8.75 10.83 18.42
N CYS A 26 9.28 11.92 18.99
CA CYS A 26 10.03 12.92 18.21
C CYS A 26 11.30 12.34 17.57
N GLY A 27 11.90 11.28 18.12
CA GLY A 27 13.08 10.61 17.58
C GLY A 27 12.80 9.81 16.30
N ASP A 28 11.55 9.38 16.10
CA ASP A 28 11.12 8.65 14.90
C ASP A 28 10.76 9.60 13.74
N CYS A 29 10.75 10.92 14.01
CA CYS A 29 10.35 11.91 13.02
C CYS A 29 11.39 11.99 11.90
N PRO A 30 10.99 11.86 10.62
CA PRO A 30 11.91 11.96 9.48
C PRO A 30 12.53 13.35 9.35
N LEU A 31 11.95 14.37 9.98
CA LEU A 31 12.45 15.75 10.02
C LEU A 31 13.36 16.02 11.23
N SER A 32 13.56 15.02 12.11
CA SER A 32 14.49 15.15 13.23
C SER A 32 15.92 15.29 12.69
N GLY A 33 16.65 16.29 13.18
CA GLY A 33 18.02 16.58 12.74
C GLY A 33 18.16 17.43 11.47
N MET A 34 17.14 17.52 10.61
CA MET A 34 17.16 18.44 9.45
C MET A 34 17.04 19.89 9.91
N LYS A 35 17.72 20.85 9.26
CA LYS A 35 17.64 22.28 9.60
C LYS A 35 17.48 23.15 8.35
N GLY A 36 16.98 24.38 8.54
CA GLY A 36 16.96 25.40 7.50
C GLY A 36 16.10 25.03 6.28
N TYR A 37 16.68 25.15 5.09
CA TYR A 37 15.99 25.01 3.81
C TYR A 37 15.42 23.60 3.56
N GLU A 38 16.18 22.55 3.87
CA GLU A 38 15.76 21.16 3.60
C GLU A 38 14.50 20.78 4.39
N ARG A 39 14.44 21.15 5.67
CA ARG A 39 13.26 20.93 6.52
C ARG A 39 12.03 21.65 5.93
N LYS A 40 12.19 22.90 5.51
CA LYS A 40 11.10 23.69 4.91
C LYS A 40 10.62 23.09 3.59
N ARG A 41 11.53 22.61 2.74
CA ARG A 41 11.20 21.95 1.47
C ARG A 41 10.41 20.65 1.68
N ILE A 42 10.87 19.77 2.57
CA ILE A 42 10.19 18.50 2.83
C ILE A 42 8.85 18.74 3.54
N ALA A 43 8.77 19.69 4.46
CA ALA A 43 7.51 20.10 5.07
C ALA A 43 6.49 20.59 4.03
N ALA A 44 6.93 21.43 3.07
CA ALA A 44 6.09 21.89 1.97
C ALA A 44 5.63 20.74 1.06
N ASP A 45 6.51 19.77 0.78
CA ASP A 45 6.17 18.58 0.00
C ASP A 45 5.11 17.71 0.71
N ILE A 46 5.21 17.54 2.03
CA ILE A 46 4.22 16.78 2.79
C ILE A 46 2.88 17.54 2.83
N LEU A 47 2.90 18.86 3.02
CA LEU A 47 1.68 19.68 2.97
C LEU A 47 1.01 19.61 1.60
N ALA A 48 1.79 19.67 0.51
CA ALA A 48 1.26 19.48 -0.84
C ALA A 48 0.59 18.10 -1.01
N ILE A 49 1.17 17.03 -0.45
CA ILE A 49 0.52 15.71 -0.43
C ILE A 49 -0.79 15.74 0.34
N LEU A 50 -0.82 16.38 1.51
CA LEU A 50 -2.02 16.50 2.34
C LEU A 50 -3.15 17.26 1.63
N ASP A 51 -2.82 18.24 0.79
CA ASP A 51 -3.79 19.03 0.04
C ASP A 51 -4.30 18.31 -1.22
N MET A 52 -3.55 17.33 -1.73
CA MET A 52 -4.01 16.43 -2.82
C MET A 52 -4.79 15.20 -2.31
N MET A 53 -4.95 15.06 -0.99
CA MET A 53 -5.77 14.00 -0.41
C MET A 53 -7.23 14.43 -0.27
N PRO A 54 -8.19 13.50 -0.33
CA PRO A 54 -9.59 13.81 -0.07
C PRO A 54 -9.79 14.39 1.35
N GLU A 55 -10.83 15.20 1.55
CA GLU A 55 -11.07 15.95 2.81
C GLU A 55 -11.09 15.09 4.08
N ASN A 56 -11.54 13.83 3.98
CA ASN A 56 -11.54 12.86 5.09
C ASN A 56 -10.29 11.95 5.12
N GLY A 57 -9.31 12.24 4.27
CA GLY A 57 -8.09 11.47 4.08
C GLY A 57 -8.33 10.00 3.74
N MET A 58 -7.34 9.17 4.06
CA MET A 58 -7.37 7.71 3.86
C MET A 58 -7.93 6.95 5.06
N ARG A 59 -8.40 7.65 6.09
CA ARG A 59 -8.73 7.10 7.42
C ARG A 59 -9.78 6.01 7.33
N ASP A 60 -10.89 6.33 6.69
CA ASP A 60 -12.08 5.47 6.64
C ASP A 60 -11.81 4.15 5.91
N LEU A 61 -10.71 4.06 5.15
CA LEU A 61 -10.29 2.82 4.51
C LEU A 61 -9.84 1.77 5.51
N PHE A 62 -9.34 2.15 6.69
CA PHE A 62 -8.76 1.21 7.65
C PHE A 62 -9.31 1.31 9.07
N THR A 63 -9.97 2.40 9.47
CA THR A 63 -10.51 2.54 10.83
C THR A 63 -11.78 1.73 11.04
N GLY A 64 -12.70 1.70 10.07
CA GLY A 64 -13.99 0.99 10.20
C GLY A 64 -13.85 -0.51 10.42
N ASP A 65 -14.85 -1.13 11.05
CA ASP A 65 -14.84 -2.57 11.39
C ASP A 65 -15.16 -3.49 10.21
N LYS A 66 -15.42 -2.91 9.04
CA LYS A 66 -15.82 -3.63 7.83
C LYS A 66 -14.71 -3.69 6.78
N CYS A 67 -14.77 -4.71 5.94
CA CYS A 67 -13.83 -4.92 4.86
C CYS A 67 -14.17 -4.06 3.62
N VAL A 68 -13.24 -3.22 3.19
CA VAL A 68 -13.44 -2.30 2.04
C VAL A 68 -13.30 -2.99 0.67
N PHE A 69 -12.84 -4.24 0.64
CA PHE A 69 -12.67 -5.02 -0.58
C PHE A 69 -13.94 -5.79 -1.01
N CYS A 70 -14.98 -5.86 -0.16
CA CYS A 70 -16.21 -6.57 -0.51
C CYS A 70 -17.03 -5.75 -1.51
N LYS A 71 -17.56 -6.40 -2.55
CA LYS A 71 -18.54 -5.78 -3.48
C LYS A 71 -20.00 -5.99 -3.08
N ASN A 72 -20.25 -6.83 -2.08
CA ASN A 72 -21.59 -7.15 -1.62
C ASN A 72 -22.19 -5.98 -0.81
N ASP A 73 -23.52 -5.90 -0.79
CA ASP A 73 -24.27 -4.87 -0.04
C ASP A 73 -23.98 -4.90 1.47
N GLU A 74 -23.70 -6.09 2.02
CA GLU A 74 -23.22 -6.26 3.39
C GLU A 74 -21.76 -6.74 3.41
N PRO A 75 -20.80 -5.83 3.69
CA PRO A 75 -19.40 -6.20 3.84
C PRO A 75 -19.15 -7.07 5.07
N ASN A 76 -18.25 -8.05 4.92
CA ASN A 76 -17.78 -8.87 6.03
C ASN A 76 -16.94 -8.04 7.02
N ASP A 77 -16.80 -8.54 8.25
CA ASP A 77 -15.96 -7.93 9.26
C ASP A 77 -14.46 -7.94 8.88
N LYS A 78 -13.79 -6.84 9.24
CA LYS A 78 -12.35 -6.64 9.06
C LYS A 78 -11.59 -7.57 9.99
N THR A 79 -10.67 -8.34 9.42
CA THR A 79 -9.82 -9.30 10.16
C THR A 79 -8.33 -8.93 10.11
N GLY A 80 -7.97 -7.91 9.33
CA GLY A 80 -6.61 -7.43 9.15
C GLY A 80 -6.55 -6.26 8.19
N TYR A 81 -5.36 -5.99 7.68
CA TYR A 81 -5.06 -4.84 6.84
C TYR A 81 -4.35 -5.26 5.55
N ALA A 82 -4.70 -4.61 4.45
CA ALA A 82 -3.97 -4.65 3.19
C ALA A 82 -3.26 -3.31 2.99
N LEU A 83 -2.03 -3.35 2.48
CA LEU A 83 -1.18 -2.20 2.24
C LEU A 83 -0.73 -2.19 0.79
N SER A 84 -0.81 -1.04 0.14
CA SER A 84 -0.24 -0.80 -1.18
C SER A 84 0.39 0.58 -1.22
N ASP A 85 1.51 0.73 -1.90
CA ASP A 85 2.11 2.05 -2.10
C ASP A 85 1.52 2.70 -3.34
N ILE A 86 0.88 3.85 -3.14
CA ILE A 86 0.37 4.71 -4.21
C ILE A 86 1.30 5.89 -4.43
N GLY A 87 1.37 6.35 -5.66
CA GLY A 87 2.19 7.49 -6.05
C GLY A 87 1.39 8.52 -6.81
N HIS A 88 1.83 9.77 -6.72
CA HIS A 88 1.35 10.88 -7.52
C HIS A 88 2.54 11.52 -8.25
N MET A 89 2.32 12.03 -9.47
CA MET A 89 3.39 12.73 -10.18
C MET A 89 3.61 14.10 -9.57
N ARG A 90 4.87 14.55 -9.45
CA ARG A 90 5.13 15.94 -9.10
C ARG A 90 4.66 16.80 -10.29
N PRO A 91 4.01 17.96 -10.10
CA PRO A 91 3.87 18.92 -11.19
C PRO A 91 5.27 19.21 -11.76
N GLU A 92 5.37 19.20 -13.09
CA GLU A 92 6.62 19.09 -13.86
C GLU A 92 7.69 20.12 -13.44
N GLY A 93 8.96 19.68 -13.31
CA GLY A 93 10.07 20.61 -13.03
C GLY A 93 11.47 20.02 -12.80
N GLU A 94 11.62 18.76 -12.42
CA GLU A 94 12.95 18.12 -12.27
C GLU A 94 13.02 16.83 -13.09
N GLU A 95 13.53 16.93 -14.33
CA GLU A 95 13.91 15.76 -15.11
C GLU A 95 15.07 15.03 -14.41
N ARG A 96 14.82 13.83 -13.87
CA ARG A 96 15.91 12.95 -13.42
C ARG A 96 16.72 12.51 -14.67
N PRO A 97 18.06 12.51 -14.61
CA PRO A 97 18.90 12.21 -15.77
C PRO A 97 18.55 10.83 -16.37
N LYS A 98 18.29 10.85 -17.69
CA LYS A 98 17.76 9.73 -18.48
C LYS A 98 18.59 8.43 -18.38
N LEU A 99 19.86 8.52 -17.97
CA LEU A 99 20.75 7.35 -17.82
C LEU A 99 20.27 6.35 -16.74
N PHE A 100 19.73 6.81 -15.61
CA PHE A 100 19.28 5.90 -14.54
C PHE A 100 17.97 5.16 -14.90
N LYS A 101 17.23 5.71 -15.86
CA LYS A 101 15.93 5.20 -16.34
C LYS A 101 16.07 3.93 -17.20
N SER A 102 17.23 3.74 -17.84
CA SER A 102 17.47 2.65 -18.80
C SER A 102 18.16 1.42 -18.20
N LEU A 103 18.94 1.56 -17.13
CA LEU A 103 19.80 0.47 -16.65
C LEU A 103 19.15 -0.41 -15.57
N LEU A 104 18.25 0.16 -14.75
CA LEU A 104 17.68 -0.52 -13.57
C LEU A 104 16.18 -0.82 -13.70
N GLY A 105 15.47 -0.30 -14.71
CA GLY A 105 14.01 -0.44 -14.82
C GLY A 105 13.21 0.21 -13.68
N LEU A 106 13.87 0.68 -12.62
CA LEU A 106 13.30 1.46 -11.53
C LEU A 106 13.16 2.92 -11.96
N SER A 107 12.16 3.17 -12.80
CA SER A 107 11.61 4.51 -12.87
C SER A 107 10.90 4.80 -11.55
N SER A 108 11.48 5.64 -10.68
CA SER A 108 10.70 6.33 -9.65
C SER A 108 9.76 7.30 -10.38
N ARG A 109 8.66 6.78 -10.92
CA ARG A 109 7.68 7.52 -11.74
C ARG A 109 6.82 8.47 -10.91
N ALA A 110 6.82 8.31 -9.59
CA ALA A 110 6.06 9.13 -8.67
C ALA A 110 6.97 10.19 -8.05
N GLY A 111 6.48 11.43 -8.02
CA GLY A 111 7.10 12.53 -7.29
C GLY A 111 6.79 12.45 -5.80
N TYR A 112 5.59 12.00 -5.48
CA TYR A 112 5.09 11.78 -4.13
C TYR A 112 4.63 10.34 -3.95
N MET A 113 4.82 9.77 -2.77
CA MET A 113 4.45 8.38 -2.45
C MET A 113 3.71 8.34 -1.11
N LEU A 114 2.65 7.56 -1.04
CA LEU A 114 1.83 7.40 0.16
C LEU A 114 1.48 5.91 0.36
N PRO A 115 1.66 5.36 1.58
CA PRO A 115 1.14 4.04 1.92
C PRO A 115 -0.39 4.07 2.04
N ALA A 116 -1.10 3.39 1.14
CA ALA A 116 -2.54 3.20 1.22
C ALA A 116 -2.85 1.96 2.07
N GLN A 117 -3.35 2.18 3.29
CA GLN A 117 -3.79 1.12 4.18
C GLN A 117 -5.30 0.93 4.13
N MET A 118 -5.74 -0.33 4.05
CA MET A 118 -7.15 -0.69 3.88
C MET A 118 -7.53 -1.87 4.78
N GLY A 119 -8.77 -1.89 5.29
CA GLY A 119 -9.32 -2.98 6.09
C GLY A 119 -9.76 -4.16 5.22
N ILE A 120 -9.35 -5.37 5.57
CA ILE A 120 -9.63 -6.58 4.79
C ILE A 120 -10.16 -7.75 5.63
N CYS A 121 -11.15 -8.48 5.10
CA CYS A 121 -11.65 -9.73 5.68
C CYS A 121 -10.86 -10.95 5.18
N SER A 122 -10.97 -12.06 5.91
CA SER A 122 -10.30 -13.32 5.58
C SER A 122 -10.67 -13.85 4.19
N ARG A 123 -11.92 -13.67 3.77
CA ARG A 123 -12.43 -14.09 2.45
C ARG A 123 -11.78 -13.30 1.31
N CYS A 124 -11.80 -11.97 1.37
CA CYS A 124 -11.18 -11.12 0.33
C CYS A 124 -9.67 -11.34 0.27
N LYS A 125 -9.01 -11.49 1.44
CA LYS A 125 -7.58 -11.83 1.51
C LYS A 125 -7.29 -13.17 0.82
N ARG A 126 -8.12 -14.20 1.07
CA ARG A 126 -7.99 -15.51 0.40
C ARG A 126 -8.17 -15.37 -1.11
N ASN A 127 -9.18 -14.63 -1.57
CA ASN A 127 -9.44 -14.40 -2.99
C ASN A 127 -8.23 -13.76 -3.69
N LEU A 128 -7.69 -12.68 -3.13
CA LEU A 128 -6.52 -11.98 -3.68
C LEU A 128 -5.28 -12.89 -3.70
N ASN A 129 -5.04 -13.66 -2.63
CA ASN A 129 -3.94 -14.62 -2.58
C ASN A 129 -4.09 -15.73 -3.63
N MET A 130 -5.30 -16.28 -3.81
CA MET A 130 -5.55 -17.35 -4.77
C MET A 130 -5.21 -16.94 -6.20
N ILE A 131 -5.49 -15.70 -6.59
CA ILE A 131 -5.17 -15.21 -7.95
C ILE A 131 -3.66 -15.20 -8.19
N GLY A 132 -2.86 -14.86 -7.16
CA GLY A 132 -1.41 -14.85 -7.25
C GLY A 132 -0.78 -16.24 -7.17
N SER A 133 -1.24 -17.09 -6.24
CA SER A 133 -0.55 -18.34 -5.91
C SER A 133 -1.06 -19.57 -6.65
N LEU A 134 -2.37 -19.69 -6.91
CA LEU A 134 -2.94 -20.92 -7.47
C LEU A 134 -2.47 -21.20 -8.91
N PRO A 135 -2.48 -20.22 -9.85
CA PRO A 135 -1.93 -20.45 -11.19
C PRO A 135 -0.44 -20.84 -11.15
N LEU A 136 0.35 -20.24 -10.27
CA LEU A 136 1.77 -20.57 -10.11
C LEU A 136 1.96 -22.00 -9.59
N LEU A 137 1.14 -22.43 -8.62
CA LEU A 137 1.17 -23.79 -8.11
C LEU A 137 0.87 -24.81 -9.22
N ILE A 138 -0.14 -24.54 -10.06
CA ILE A 138 -0.45 -25.39 -11.23
C ILE A 138 0.78 -25.49 -12.15
N LEU A 139 1.39 -24.36 -12.51
CA LEU A 139 2.60 -24.35 -13.35
C LEU A 139 3.74 -25.16 -12.72
N CYS A 140 3.99 -24.99 -11.41
CA CYS A 140 5.01 -25.74 -10.69
C CYS A 140 4.76 -27.26 -10.72
N ILE A 141 3.51 -27.71 -10.60
CA ILE A 141 3.17 -29.14 -10.70
C ILE A 141 3.53 -29.70 -12.09
N PHE A 142 3.16 -28.99 -13.16
CA PHE A 142 3.44 -29.41 -14.54
C PHE A 142 4.92 -29.37 -14.91
N ILE A 143 5.75 -28.70 -14.11
CA ILE A 143 7.21 -28.75 -14.22
C ILE A 143 7.79 -29.87 -13.33
N ALA A 144 7.37 -29.95 -12.07
CA ALA A 144 7.95 -30.85 -11.09
C ALA A 144 7.62 -32.32 -11.36
N VAL A 145 6.36 -32.65 -11.70
CA VAL A 145 5.93 -34.03 -11.95
C VAL A 145 6.73 -34.69 -13.08
N PRO A 146 6.85 -34.13 -14.30
CA PRO A 146 7.63 -34.77 -15.35
C PRO A 146 9.12 -34.86 -15.01
N VAL A 147 9.69 -33.89 -14.29
CA VAL A 147 11.09 -33.97 -13.82
C VAL A 147 11.28 -35.16 -12.89
N LEU A 148 10.37 -35.35 -11.93
CA LEU A 148 10.41 -36.50 -11.02
C LEU A 148 10.26 -37.82 -11.79
N LEU A 149 9.32 -37.90 -12.74
CA LEU A 149 9.10 -39.10 -13.54
C LEU A 149 10.31 -39.45 -14.43
N ILE A 150 10.92 -38.46 -15.09
CA ILE A 150 12.11 -38.66 -15.93
C ILE A 150 13.35 -38.97 -15.08
N GLY A 151 13.38 -38.55 -13.82
CA GLY A 151 14.43 -38.91 -12.87
C GLY A 151 14.46 -40.41 -12.53
N VAL A 152 13.33 -41.12 -12.67
CA VAL A 152 13.25 -42.57 -12.44
C VAL A 152 13.86 -43.31 -13.64
N LYS A 153 14.91 -44.10 -13.36
CA LYS A 153 15.67 -44.82 -14.38
C LYS A 153 14.78 -45.69 -15.28
N ASP A 154 13.90 -46.47 -14.69
CA ASP A 154 13.03 -47.40 -15.44
C ASP A 154 12.07 -46.67 -16.39
N ILE A 155 11.49 -45.56 -15.93
CA ILE A 155 10.61 -44.71 -16.75
C ILE A 155 11.42 -44.08 -17.88
N ARG A 156 12.59 -43.54 -17.59
CA ARG A 156 13.47 -42.90 -18.57
C ARG A 156 13.93 -43.88 -19.65
N GLU A 157 14.35 -45.08 -19.26
CA GLU A 157 14.82 -46.11 -20.20
C GLU A 157 13.68 -46.65 -21.06
N SER A 158 12.49 -46.84 -20.47
CA SER A 158 11.29 -47.23 -21.22
C SER A 158 10.88 -46.19 -22.26
N LEU A 159 10.97 -44.90 -21.91
CA LEU A 159 10.69 -43.80 -22.84
C LEU A 159 11.78 -43.64 -23.91
N ALA A 160 13.05 -43.80 -23.53
CA ALA A 160 14.19 -43.70 -24.43
C ALA A 160 14.27 -44.87 -25.43
N ALA A 161 13.66 -46.01 -25.13
CA ALA A 161 13.55 -47.15 -26.03
C ALA A 161 12.76 -46.84 -27.32
N VAL A 162 11.82 -45.87 -27.27
CA VAL A 162 11.11 -45.38 -28.47
C VAL A 162 12.00 -44.42 -29.25
N SER A 163 12.57 -43.44 -28.57
CA SER A 163 13.54 -42.49 -29.12
C SER A 163 14.27 -41.80 -27.98
N SER A 164 15.58 -41.58 -28.13
CA SER A 164 16.39 -40.87 -27.14
C SER A 164 15.87 -39.46 -26.82
N PHE A 165 15.12 -38.83 -27.74
CA PHE A 165 14.52 -37.50 -27.55
C PHE A 165 13.16 -37.51 -26.85
N PHE A 166 12.49 -38.67 -26.79
CA PHE A 166 11.10 -38.78 -26.33
C PHE A 166 10.86 -38.31 -24.88
N PRO A 167 11.74 -38.59 -23.88
CA PRO A 167 11.59 -38.05 -22.53
C PRO A 167 11.57 -36.52 -22.49
N PHE A 168 12.41 -35.87 -23.31
CA PHE A 168 12.48 -34.42 -23.39
C PHE A 168 11.25 -33.82 -24.07
N ALA A 169 10.73 -34.47 -25.12
CA ALA A 169 9.49 -34.05 -25.77
C ALA A 169 8.30 -34.05 -24.80
N ILE A 170 8.17 -35.10 -23.96
CA ILE A 170 7.11 -35.17 -22.94
C ILE A 170 7.24 -34.03 -21.91
N PHE A 171 8.46 -33.73 -21.46
CA PHE A 171 8.70 -32.60 -20.56
C PHE A 171 8.24 -31.29 -21.18
N LEU A 172 8.63 -31.00 -22.44
CA LEU A 172 8.23 -29.78 -23.13
C LEU A 172 6.72 -29.67 -23.29
N ILE A 173 6.04 -30.76 -23.65
CA ILE A 173 4.58 -30.80 -23.77
C ILE A 173 3.92 -30.53 -22.41
N SER A 174 4.42 -31.14 -21.33
CA SER A 174 3.91 -30.91 -19.98
C SER A 174 4.06 -29.45 -19.56
N VAL A 175 5.21 -28.83 -19.81
CA VAL A 175 5.43 -27.41 -19.52
C VAL A 175 4.49 -26.53 -20.35
N ALA A 176 4.31 -26.83 -21.65
CA ALA A 176 3.39 -26.09 -22.51
C ALA A 176 1.93 -26.16 -22.00
N ILE A 177 1.48 -27.34 -21.57
CA ILE A 177 0.16 -27.52 -20.93
C ILE A 177 0.09 -26.72 -19.62
N GLY A 178 1.12 -26.78 -18.78
CA GLY A 178 1.20 -26.01 -17.54
C GLY A 178 1.08 -24.51 -17.75
N VAL A 179 1.76 -23.97 -18.77
CA VAL A 179 1.68 -22.56 -19.15
C VAL A 179 0.28 -22.19 -19.66
N ALA A 180 -0.33 -23.03 -20.51
CA ALA A 180 -1.70 -22.81 -20.95
C ALA A 180 -2.70 -22.78 -19.78
N LEU A 181 -2.59 -23.74 -18.86
CA LEU A 181 -3.42 -23.81 -17.66
C LEU A 181 -3.16 -22.65 -16.69
N TYR A 182 -1.93 -22.13 -16.59
CA TYR A 182 -1.61 -20.92 -15.83
C TYR A 182 -2.46 -19.73 -16.32
N PHE A 183 -2.46 -19.46 -17.63
CA PHE A 183 -3.22 -18.33 -18.19
C PHE A 183 -4.73 -18.53 -18.07
N VAL A 184 -5.23 -19.72 -18.37
CA VAL A 184 -6.67 -20.05 -18.29
C VAL A 184 -7.16 -19.93 -16.85
N SER A 185 -6.49 -20.58 -15.90
CA SER A 185 -6.88 -20.54 -14.48
C SER A 185 -6.83 -19.11 -13.93
N LYS A 186 -5.79 -18.33 -14.26
CA LYS A 186 -5.70 -16.92 -13.86
C LYS A 186 -6.87 -16.09 -14.39
N LYS A 187 -7.21 -16.24 -15.68
CA LYS A 187 -8.34 -15.52 -16.30
C LYS A 187 -9.68 -15.91 -15.65
N LEU A 188 -9.90 -17.19 -15.40
CA LEU A 188 -11.12 -17.70 -14.75
C LEU A 188 -11.24 -17.19 -13.30
N LEU A 189 -10.16 -17.24 -12.52
CA LEU A 189 -10.13 -16.74 -11.15
C LEU A 189 -10.42 -15.24 -11.10
N ILE A 190 -9.79 -14.43 -11.96
CA ILE A 190 -10.05 -13.00 -12.03
C ILE A 190 -11.52 -12.73 -12.38
N SER A 191 -12.06 -13.41 -13.41
CA SER A 191 -13.45 -13.25 -13.82
C SER A 191 -14.45 -13.64 -12.73
N HIS A 192 -14.20 -14.74 -12.02
CA HIS A 192 -15.10 -15.20 -10.97
C HIS A 192 -15.00 -14.34 -9.69
N LEU A 193 -13.78 -14.07 -9.23
CA LEU A 193 -13.54 -13.38 -7.95
C LEU A 193 -13.78 -11.86 -8.04
N SER A 194 -13.62 -11.25 -9.23
CA SER A 194 -13.94 -9.84 -9.45
C SER A 194 -15.42 -9.51 -9.25
N LYS A 195 -16.31 -10.50 -9.26
CA LYS A 195 -17.74 -10.31 -8.95
C LYS A 195 -18.00 -10.04 -7.46
N GLN A 196 -17.12 -10.52 -6.58
CA GLN A 196 -17.31 -10.46 -5.13
C GLN A 196 -16.29 -9.56 -4.43
N THR A 197 -15.13 -9.35 -5.05
CA THR A 197 -13.99 -8.67 -4.44
C THR A 197 -13.44 -7.61 -5.39
N TYR A 198 -13.18 -6.40 -4.88
CA TYR A 198 -12.39 -5.40 -5.58
C TYR A 198 -10.96 -5.92 -5.75
N LEU A 199 -10.54 -6.18 -6.99
CA LEU A 199 -9.21 -6.70 -7.29
C LEU A 199 -8.20 -5.56 -7.49
N ASN A 200 -8.67 -4.40 -7.93
CA ASN A 200 -7.91 -3.17 -7.99
C ASN A 200 -8.33 -2.25 -6.82
N ILE A 201 -7.36 -1.67 -6.12
CA ILE A 201 -7.63 -0.74 -5.02
C ILE A 201 -8.34 0.52 -5.50
N PHE A 202 -8.07 0.98 -6.73
CA PHE A 202 -8.74 2.17 -7.29
C PHE A 202 -10.17 1.89 -7.76
N ASP A 203 -10.60 0.63 -7.82
CA ASP A 203 -12.02 0.31 -8.03
C ASP A 203 -12.84 0.49 -6.73
N ILE A 204 -12.17 0.59 -5.58
CA ILE A 204 -12.84 0.85 -4.30
C ILE A 204 -13.37 2.29 -4.35
N PRO A 205 -14.68 2.52 -4.09
CA PRO A 205 -15.30 3.83 -4.31
C PRO A 205 -14.57 5.03 -3.68
N ARG A 206 -13.95 4.84 -2.53
CA ARG A 206 -13.20 5.88 -1.81
C ARG A 206 -11.85 6.22 -2.44
N LEU A 207 -11.20 5.24 -3.08
CA LEU A 207 -9.91 5.44 -3.75
C LEU A 207 -10.08 5.82 -5.21
N LYS A 208 -11.25 5.57 -5.80
CA LYS A 208 -11.53 5.88 -7.19
C LYS A 208 -11.28 7.35 -7.53
N ALA A 209 -11.75 8.27 -6.67
CA ALA A 209 -11.52 9.71 -6.83
C ALA A 209 -10.02 10.04 -6.88
N MET A 210 -9.21 9.44 -6.00
CA MET A 210 -7.76 9.64 -6.04
C MET A 210 -7.14 9.11 -7.34
N GLY A 211 -7.63 7.99 -7.86
CA GLY A 211 -7.20 7.48 -9.16
C GLY A 211 -7.52 8.45 -10.31
N GLU A 212 -8.70 9.08 -10.27
CA GLU A 212 -9.12 10.13 -11.22
C GLU A 212 -8.25 11.39 -11.09
N ASP A 213 -7.81 11.74 -9.88
CA ASP A 213 -6.92 12.86 -9.59
C ASP A 213 -5.43 12.59 -9.93
N GLY A 214 -5.10 11.43 -10.52
CA GLY A 214 -3.76 11.12 -11.00
C GLY A 214 -2.89 10.28 -10.06
N TRP A 215 -3.47 9.72 -9.00
CA TRP A 215 -2.79 8.73 -8.17
C TRP A 215 -2.75 7.35 -8.85
N PHE A 216 -1.65 6.61 -8.67
CA PHE A 216 -1.46 5.29 -9.26
C PHE A 216 -0.69 4.34 -8.34
N GLU A 217 -0.84 3.03 -8.56
CA GLU A 217 -0.07 2.02 -7.80
C GLU A 217 1.38 1.99 -8.30
N LEU A 218 2.35 2.17 -7.39
CA LEU A 218 3.77 2.12 -7.74
C LEU A 218 4.18 0.76 -8.31
N SER A 219 3.56 -0.30 -7.79
CA SER A 219 3.78 -1.69 -8.22
C SER A 219 3.32 -1.98 -9.65
N LYS A 220 2.42 -1.17 -10.23
CA LYS A 220 1.85 -1.37 -11.56
C LYS A 220 2.49 -0.48 -12.64
N GLY A 221 3.10 0.64 -12.25
CA GLY A 221 3.46 1.69 -13.21
C GLY A 221 2.21 2.41 -13.74
N ARG A 222 2.39 3.31 -14.74
CA ARG A 222 1.30 4.17 -15.26
C ARG A 222 0.27 3.42 -16.11
N ASP A 223 0.61 2.24 -16.65
CA ASP A 223 -0.22 1.56 -17.64
C ASP A 223 -1.41 0.85 -16.94
N PRO A 224 -2.63 1.43 -16.99
CA PRO A 224 -3.78 0.96 -16.21
C PRO A 224 -4.24 -0.42 -16.69
N ASP A 225 -3.96 -0.75 -17.96
CA ASP A 225 -4.47 -1.93 -18.64
C ASP A 225 -3.58 -3.17 -18.46
N THR A 226 -2.37 -3.03 -17.90
CA THR A 226 -1.44 -4.15 -17.79
C THR A 226 -1.78 -5.10 -16.62
N TYR A 227 -2.42 -4.60 -15.55
CA TYR A 227 -2.66 -5.38 -14.33
C TYR A 227 -4.03 -5.13 -13.69
N VAL A 228 -4.93 -6.11 -13.89
CA VAL A 228 -6.29 -6.16 -13.30
C VAL A 228 -6.28 -6.31 -11.76
N VAL A 229 -5.15 -6.73 -11.16
CA VAL A 229 -5.07 -7.05 -9.72
C VAL A 229 -3.96 -6.25 -9.04
N SER A 230 -4.28 -5.61 -7.91
CA SER A 230 -3.34 -4.86 -7.08
C SER A 230 -2.36 -5.74 -6.34
N LYS A 231 -1.12 -5.26 -6.20
CA LYS A 231 -0.12 -5.91 -5.34
C LYS A 231 -0.29 -5.38 -3.92
N LEU A 232 -0.60 -6.29 -3.00
CA LEU A 232 -0.96 -5.98 -1.63
C LEU A 232 -0.07 -6.73 -0.65
N LEU A 233 0.39 -6.02 0.37
CA LEU A 233 1.01 -6.61 1.56
C LEU A 233 -0.07 -6.77 2.63
N PHE A 234 -0.15 -7.95 3.26
CA PHE A 234 -1.17 -8.21 4.27
C PHE A 234 -0.59 -8.20 5.68
N MET A 235 -1.18 -7.40 6.56
CA MET A 235 -0.75 -7.22 7.94
C MET A 235 -1.89 -7.56 8.92
N LYS A 236 -1.54 -7.96 10.15
CA LYS A 236 -2.52 -8.18 11.22
C LYS A 236 -2.86 -6.91 11.99
N LYS A 237 -1.91 -5.98 12.10
CA LYS A 237 -2.04 -4.72 12.83
C LYS A 237 -1.93 -3.55 11.84
N PRO A 238 -2.55 -2.39 12.13
CA PRO A 238 -2.41 -1.21 11.29
C PRO A 238 -0.98 -0.64 11.37
N LEU A 239 -0.58 0.15 10.38
CA LEU A 239 0.55 1.05 10.54
C LEU A 239 0.25 2.02 11.69
N LYS A 240 1.27 2.31 12.49
CA LYS A 240 1.13 3.16 13.68
C LYS A 240 1.68 4.56 13.49
N SER A 241 2.50 4.76 12.46
CA SER A 241 3.20 6.00 12.18
C SER A 241 3.44 6.16 10.68
N GLY A 242 3.52 7.40 10.24
CA GLY A 242 3.63 7.79 8.84
C GLY A 242 2.41 8.56 8.37
N LEU A 243 2.56 9.23 7.23
CA LEU A 243 1.49 9.99 6.60
C LEU A 243 0.29 9.06 6.27
N GLY A 244 -0.92 9.51 6.59
CA GLY A 244 -2.14 8.74 6.34
C GLY A 244 -2.39 7.58 7.32
N THR A 245 -1.62 7.47 8.41
CA THR A 245 -1.79 6.41 9.42
C THR A 245 -2.58 6.85 10.65
N ARG A 246 -2.83 8.16 10.80
CA ARG A 246 -3.55 8.69 11.95
C ARG A 246 -5.04 8.31 11.86
N PRO A 247 -5.61 7.71 12.92
CA PRO A 247 -7.04 7.74 13.14
C PRO A 247 -7.39 9.16 13.62
N THR A 248 -7.60 10.12 12.72
CA THR A 248 -7.96 11.50 13.12
C THR A 248 -9.38 11.53 13.69
N ALA A 249 -9.60 12.27 14.77
CA ALA A 249 -10.91 12.80 15.11
C ALA A 249 -11.33 13.84 14.03
N PRO A 250 -12.63 14.14 13.83
CA PRO A 250 -13.06 15.15 12.88
C PRO A 250 -12.32 16.47 13.09
N ILE A 251 -12.04 17.20 12.00
CA ILE A 251 -11.36 18.52 12.04
C ILE A 251 -12.07 19.47 13.02
N ASP A 252 -13.39 19.37 13.14
CA ASP A 252 -14.23 20.12 14.09
C ASP A 252 -13.83 19.92 15.56
N ASP A 253 -13.40 18.71 15.92
CA ASP A 253 -13.03 18.33 17.29
C ASP A 253 -11.62 18.87 17.65
N LEU A 254 -10.80 19.17 16.64
CA LEU A 254 -9.50 19.85 16.80
C LEU A 254 -9.66 21.37 16.89
N MET A 255 -10.59 21.95 16.13
CA MET A 255 -10.92 23.38 16.25
C MET A 255 -11.55 23.68 17.62
N LYS A 256 -12.47 22.82 18.08
CA LYS A 256 -13.09 22.97 19.39
C LYS A 256 -12.10 22.84 20.55
N LYS A 257 -11.15 21.91 20.48
CA LYS A 257 -10.08 21.78 21.49
C LYS A 257 -9.06 22.92 21.43
N ALA A 258 -8.82 23.50 20.25
CA ALA A 258 -7.99 24.69 20.11
C ALA A 258 -8.67 25.92 20.74
N ASP A 259 -9.98 26.09 20.50
CA ASP A 259 -10.77 27.18 21.10
C ASP A 259 -10.90 27.01 22.63
N GLU A 260 -11.11 25.78 23.12
CA GLU A 260 -11.14 25.47 24.56
C GLU A 260 -9.78 25.72 25.23
N ALA A 261 -8.66 25.41 24.56
CA ALA A 261 -7.32 25.69 25.07
C ALA A 261 -6.98 27.19 25.08
N ILE A 262 -7.47 27.95 24.11
CA ILE A 262 -7.29 29.41 24.05
C ILE A 262 -8.16 30.12 25.10
N SER A 263 -9.35 29.60 25.41
CA SER A 263 -10.25 30.18 26.42
C SER A 263 -9.91 29.83 27.88
N GLY A 264 -9.04 28.83 28.11
CA GLY A 264 -8.68 28.34 29.45
C GLY A 264 -7.47 29.00 30.11
N GLU A 265 -6.80 29.94 29.43
CA GLU A 265 -5.54 30.54 29.87
C GLU A 265 -5.68 32.03 30.26
N GLU A 266 -6.71 32.37 31.03
CA GLU A 266 -6.74 33.60 31.84
C GLU A 266 -6.76 33.23 33.33
N ARG A 267 -5.57 33.13 33.94
CA ARG A 267 -5.40 33.28 35.39
C ARG A 267 -4.60 34.56 35.67
N PRO A 268 -5.01 35.40 36.63
CA PRO A 268 -4.40 36.71 36.81
C PRO A 268 -2.99 36.56 37.38
N VAL A 269 -2.07 37.37 36.86
CA VAL A 269 -0.73 37.57 37.41
C VAL A 269 -0.86 38.27 38.76
N GLU A 270 -0.54 37.56 39.83
CA GLU A 270 -0.47 38.11 41.18
C GLU A 270 0.86 38.89 41.32
N THR A 271 0.75 40.21 41.32
CA THR A 271 1.86 41.16 41.48
C THR A 271 2.47 41.00 42.87
N GLN A 272 3.69 40.46 42.99
CA GLN A 272 4.44 40.51 44.23
C GLN A 272 5.05 41.90 44.42
N THR A 273 4.52 42.62 45.41
CA THR A 273 5.09 43.85 45.97
C THR A 273 6.39 43.56 46.71
N VAL A 274 7.41 44.34 46.36
CA VAL A 274 8.68 44.50 47.08
C VAL A 274 8.42 45.33 48.33
N GLU A 275 8.80 44.82 49.51
CA GLU A 275 9.05 45.63 50.70
C GLU A 275 10.37 45.20 51.36
N GLN A 276 10.97 46.19 52.01
CA GLN A 276 12.38 46.42 52.31
C GLN A 276 13.02 45.49 53.35
#